data_AF-A0A5E4PZP5-F1
#
_entry.id   AF-A0A5E4PZP5-F1
#
_cell.length_a   1.000
_cell.length_b   1.000
_cell.length_c   1.000
_cell.angle_alpha   90.00
_cell.angle_beta   90.00
_cell.angle_gamma   90.00
#
_symmetry.space_group_name_H-M   'P 1'
#
loop_
_entity.id
_entity.type
_entity.pdbx_description
1 polymer ?
#
loop_
_entity_poly.entity_id
_entity_poly.type
_entity_poly.pdbx_seq_one_letter_code
_entity_poly.pdbx_strand_id
1 'polypeptide(L)'
;MSTYLEKNIFILEMRLNSVIKLNIKTKYFKDSEGKDHFGIKNYRYSFDYGDRVHYTINNLFKGNPELSNTVLQFLNENWRVVTEEFGQPVVDYAMNVTIETAKKFFEAVPYDELLYVPIPKY
;
A
#
# COMPACT_ATOMS: atom_id res chain seq x y z
N MET A 1 -36.00 3.87 -16.80
CA MET A 1 -34.68 3.98 -16.14
C MET A 1 -34.47 2.66 -15.41
N SER A 2 -33.56 1.80 -15.89
CA SER A 2 -33.33 0.49 -15.27
C SER A 2 -32.41 0.66 -14.07
N THR A 3 -32.90 0.35 -12.88
CA THR A 3 -32.11 0.34 -11.64
C THR A 3 -31.29 -0.95 -11.61
N TYR A 4 -29.97 -0.85 -11.83
CA TYR A 4 -29.08 -2.00 -11.67
C TYR A 4 -28.90 -2.27 -10.19
N LEU A 5 -29.17 -3.51 -9.76
CA LEU A 5 -28.79 -3.99 -8.43
C LEU A 5 -27.29 -4.30 -8.46
N GLU A 6 -26.47 -3.43 -7.89
CA GLU A 6 -25.08 -3.75 -7.59
C GLU A 6 -25.06 -4.86 -6.53
N LYS A 7 -24.57 -6.04 -6.93
CA LYS A 7 -24.34 -7.15 -6.00
C LYS A 7 -22.89 -7.55 -6.08
N ASN A 8 -22.21 -7.52 -4.95
CA ASN A 8 -20.83 -7.99 -4.85
C ASN A 8 -20.76 -9.47 -5.25
N ILE A 9 -19.89 -9.77 -6.22
CA ILE A 9 -19.67 -11.13 -6.73
C ILE A 9 -19.01 -12.00 -5.65
N PHE A 10 -18.07 -11.43 -4.90
CA PHE A 10 -17.46 -12.02 -3.70
C PHE A 10 -17.01 -10.91 -2.76
N ILE A 11 -16.77 -11.26 -1.49
CA ILE A 11 -16.17 -10.36 -0.49
C ILE A 11 -14.92 -11.05 0.03
N LEU A 12 -13.75 -10.41 -0.14
CA LEU A 12 -12.47 -10.89 0.36
C LEU A 12 -12.03 -10.06 1.56
N GLU A 13 -11.82 -10.73 2.69
CA GLU A 13 -11.14 -10.21 3.85
C GLU A 13 -9.79 -10.90 4.00
N MET A 14 -8.74 -10.10 4.19
CA MET A 14 -7.37 -10.58 4.42
C MET A 14 -6.87 -10.00 5.73
N ARG A 15 -6.38 -10.86 6.63
CA ARG A 15 -5.73 -10.45 7.88
C ARG A 15 -4.27 -10.86 7.81
N LEU A 16 -3.39 -9.87 7.91
CA LEU A 16 -1.94 -10.05 7.92
C LEU A 16 -1.31 -9.15 8.99
N ASN A 17 -0.19 -9.61 9.55
CA ASN A 17 0.64 -8.83 10.46
C ASN A 17 1.98 -8.54 9.79
N SER A 18 2.01 -7.51 8.94
CA SER A 18 3.15 -7.21 8.10
C SER A 18 3.98 -6.03 8.60
N VAL A 19 5.28 -6.07 8.31
CA VAL A 19 6.19 -4.95 8.56
C VAL A 19 6.68 -4.38 7.23
N ILE A 20 6.47 -3.08 7.04
CA ILE A 20 7.02 -2.34 5.90
C ILE A 20 8.22 -1.53 6.37
N LYS A 21 9.37 -1.73 5.74
CA LYS A 21 10.55 -0.87 5.94
C LYS A 21 10.69 0.04 4.75
N LEU A 22 10.56 1.34 4.96
CA LEU A 22 10.68 2.36 3.93
C LEU A 22 11.95 3.20 4.15
N ASN A 23 12.81 3.25 3.14
CA ASN A 23 14.00 4.08 3.11
C ASN A 23 13.82 5.17 2.05
N ILE A 24 13.84 6.43 2.47
CA ILE A 24 13.70 7.59 1.58
C ILE A 24 15.03 8.34 1.52
N LYS A 25 15.49 8.65 0.31
CA LYS A 25 16.55 9.65 0.10
C LYS A 25 15.91 10.97 -0.29
N THR A 26 16.25 12.01 0.45
CA THR A 26 15.71 13.35 0.22
C THR A 26 16.61 14.17 -0.70
N LYS A 27 16.07 15.27 -1.20
CA LYS A 27 16.76 16.36 -1.89
C LYS A 27 16.20 17.69 -1.41
N TYR A 28 16.91 18.76 -1.70
CA TYR A 28 16.44 20.13 -1.52
C TYR A 28 16.27 20.78 -2.90
N PHE A 29 15.26 21.62 -3.05
CA PHE A 29 15.07 22.42 -4.25
C PHE A 29 14.37 23.74 -3.89
N LYS A 30 14.47 24.72 -4.78
CA LYS A 30 13.73 25.97 -4.66
C LYS A 30 12.49 25.95 -5.54
N ASP A 31 11.39 26.50 -5.05
CA ASP A 31 10.19 26.75 -5.85
C ASP A 31 10.37 28.00 -6.75
N SER A 32 9.31 28.40 -7.45
CA SER A 32 9.31 29.61 -8.30
C SER A 32 9.41 30.92 -7.52
N GLU A 33 9.12 30.91 -6.22
CA GLU A 33 9.21 32.07 -5.32
C GLU A 33 10.58 32.15 -4.61
N GLY A 34 11.44 31.14 -4.78
CA GLY A 34 12.76 31.04 -4.17
C GLY A 34 12.77 30.39 -2.78
N LYS A 35 11.63 29.87 -2.30
CA LYS A 35 11.52 29.16 -1.03
C LYS A 35 12.12 27.78 -1.16
N ASP A 36 12.81 27.33 -0.12
CA ASP A 36 13.40 26.00 -0.09
C ASP A 36 12.34 24.95 0.27
N HIS A 37 12.39 23.80 -0.40
CA HIS A 37 11.50 22.66 -0.16
C HIS A 37 12.29 21.39 0.07
N PHE A 38 11.69 20.47 0.84
CA PHE A 38 12.08 19.08 0.82
C PHE A 38 11.57 18.42 -0.46
N GLY A 39 12.30 17.45 -0.97
CA GLY A 39 11.82 16.57 -2.03
C GLY A 39 12.27 15.14 -1.82
N ILE A 40 11.53 14.21 -2.40
CA ILE A 40 11.92 12.79 -2.45
C ILE A 40 12.79 12.59 -3.71
N LYS A 41 14.06 12.21 -3.55
CA LYS A 41 14.97 11.89 -4.65
C LYS A 41 14.74 10.47 -5.16
N ASN A 42 14.70 9.52 -4.24
CA ASN A 42 14.31 8.13 -4.49
C ASN A 42 13.90 7.47 -3.18
N TYR A 43 13.27 6.31 -3.30
CA TYR A 43 12.89 5.50 -2.18
C TYR A 43 13.13 4.03 -2.50
N ARG A 44 13.29 3.22 -1.45
CA ARG A 44 13.27 1.75 -1.51
C ARG A 44 12.45 1.26 -0.33
N TYR A 45 11.60 0.28 -0.55
CA TYR A 45 10.94 -0.42 0.54
C TYR A 45 11.19 -1.91 0.46
N SER A 46 11.08 -2.56 1.61
CA SER A 46 10.94 -3.99 1.72
C SER A 46 9.69 -4.29 2.52
N PHE A 47 9.01 -5.36 2.15
CA PHE A 47 7.80 -5.81 2.78
C PHE A 47 7.99 -7.23 3.31
N ASP A 48 7.56 -7.47 4.53
CA ASP A 48 7.50 -8.79 5.14
C ASP A 48 6.04 -9.13 5.46
N TYR A 49 5.52 -10.22 4.88
CA TYR A 49 4.15 -10.71 5.09
C TYR A 49 3.92 -11.26 6.51
N GLY A 50 4.97 -11.37 7.31
CA GLY A 50 4.92 -11.90 8.67
C GLY A 50 4.73 -13.41 8.70
N ASP A 51 4.38 -13.93 9.87
CA ASP A 51 4.35 -15.38 10.11
C ASP A 51 3.10 -16.07 9.54
N ARG A 52 2.01 -15.33 9.24
CA ARG A 52 0.77 -15.88 8.70
C ARG A 52 -0.15 -14.84 8.08
N VAL A 53 -0.81 -15.24 6.99
CA VAL A 53 -1.96 -14.52 6.41
C VAL A 53 -3.20 -15.40 6.53
N HIS A 54 -4.32 -14.80 6.94
CA HIS A 54 -5.61 -15.45 6.99
C HIS A 54 -6.56 -14.85 5.95
N TYR A 55 -7.06 -15.70 5.06
CA TYR A 55 -8.04 -15.34 4.05
C TYR A 55 -9.43 -15.75 4.51
N THR A 56 -10.40 -14.87 4.30
CA THR A 56 -11.83 -15.14 4.43
C THR A 56 -12.50 -14.65 3.16
N ILE A 57 -13.17 -15.54 2.42
CA ILE A 57 -13.87 -15.17 1.19
C ILE A 57 -15.33 -15.61 1.28
N ASN A 58 -16.23 -14.64 1.20
CA ASN A 58 -17.67 -14.88 1.20
C ASN A 58 -18.24 -14.81 -0.22
N ASN A 59 -19.37 -15.51 -0.43
CA ASN A 59 -20.07 -15.61 -1.72
C ASN A 59 -19.28 -16.27 -2.86
N LEU A 60 -18.25 -17.06 -2.53
CA LEU A 60 -17.60 -17.94 -3.51
C LEU A 60 -18.65 -18.89 -4.12
N PHE A 61 -18.54 -19.12 -5.43
CA PHE A 61 -19.37 -20.09 -6.16
C PHE A 61 -20.88 -19.94 -5.91
N LYS A 62 -21.39 -18.71 -5.87
CA LYS A 62 -22.80 -18.39 -5.56
C LYS A 62 -23.27 -18.92 -4.20
N GLY A 63 -22.35 -19.06 -3.24
CA GLY A 63 -22.64 -19.51 -1.88
C GLY A 63 -22.65 -21.03 -1.71
N ASN A 64 -22.13 -21.82 -2.65
CA ASN A 64 -21.95 -23.26 -2.45
C ASN A 64 -20.94 -23.50 -1.30
N PRO A 65 -21.34 -24.04 -0.14
CA PRO A 65 -20.46 -24.11 1.03
C PRO A 65 -19.31 -25.09 0.86
N GLU A 66 -19.53 -26.20 0.16
CA GLU A 66 -18.52 -27.25 -0.03
C GLU A 66 -17.35 -26.74 -0.87
N LEU A 67 -17.65 -26.20 -2.05
CA LEU A 67 -16.63 -25.62 -2.93
C LEU A 67 -15.95 -24.41 -2.30
N SER A 68 -16.71 -23.59 -1.57
CA SER A 68 -16.15 -22.43 -0.86
C SER A 68 -15.17 -22.87 0.22
N ASN A 69 -15.51 -23.88 1.01
CA ASN A 69 -14.64 -24.40 2.07
C ASN A 69 -13.37 -25.03 1.50
N THR A 70 -13.46 -25.81 0.42
CA THR A 70 -12.28 -26.41 -0.22
C THR A 70 -11.30 -25.34 -0.71
N VAL A 71 -11.80 -24.32 -1.41
CA VAL A 71 -10.95 -23.24 -1.91
C VAL A 71 -10.39 -22.41 -0.76
N LEU A 72 -11.20 -22.10 0.25
CA LEU A 72 -10.75 -21.32 1.40
C LEU A 72 -9.68 -22.05 2.22
N GLN A 73 -9.83 -23.37 2.40
CA GLN A 73 -8.84 -24.21 3.04
C GLN A 73 -7.53 -24.20 2.25
N PHE A 74 -7.60 -24.42 0.93
CA PHE A 74 -6.41 -24.37 0.07
C PHE A 74 -5.68 -23.02 0.19
N LEU A 75 -6.39 -21.90 0.13
CA LEU A 75 -5.78 -20.57 0.23
C LEU A 75 -5.11 -20.33 1.60
N ASN A 76 -5.73 -20.78 2.69
CA ASN A 76 -5.18 -20.61 4.04
C ASN A 76 -4.03 -21.58 4.35
N GLU A 77 -4.04 -22.79 3.79
CA GLU A 77 -2.93 -23.75 3.92
C GLU A 77 -1.72 -23.29 3.12
N ASN A 78 -1.95 -22.73 1.93
CA ASN A 78 -0.91 -22.26 1.02
C ASN A 78 -0.70 -20.74 1.09
N TRP A 79 -1.03 -20.13 2.23
CA TRP A 79 -1.15 -18.69 2.36
C TRP A 79 0.10 -17.94 1.91
N ARG A 80 1.29 -18.48 2.17
CA ARG A 80 2.55 -17.83 1.83
C ARG A 80 2.71 -17.65 0.32
N VAL A 81 2.53 -18.74 -0.43
CA VAL A 81 2.62 -18.71 -1.90
C VAL A 81 1.56 -17.78 -2.47
N VAL A 82 0.32 -17.87 -1.97
CA VAL A 82 -0.78 -16.98 -2.40
C VAL A 82 -0.42 -15.51 -2.15
N THR A 83 0.13 -15.18 -0.99
CA THR A 83 0.45 -13.79 -0.67
C THR A 83 1.66 -13.29 -1.46
N GLU A 84 2.66 -14.13 -1.70
CA GLU A 84 3.83 -13.78 -2.51
C GLU A 84 3.43 -13.51 -3.98
N GLU A 85 2.50 -14.29 -4.54
CA GLU A 85 2.03 -14.12 -5.92
C GLU A 85 1.05 -12.95 -6.10
N PHE A 86 0.10 -12.76 -5.16
CA PHE A 86 -1.00 -11.81 -5.32
C PHE A 86 -0.92 -10.57 -4.42
N GLY A 87 -0.15 -10.63 -3.33
CA GLY A 87 -0.06 -9.55 -2.35
C GLY A 87 0.84 -8.41 -2.79
N GLN A 88 1.89 -8.70 -3.55
CA GLN A 88 2.89 -7.69 -3.93
C GLN A 88 2.27 -6.52 -4.71
N PRO A 89 1.42 -6.73 -5.74
CA PRO A 89 0.77 -5.62 -6.44
C PRO A 89 -0.07 -4.70 -5.53
N VAL A 90 -0.67 -5.24 -4.47
CA VAL A 90 -1.46 -4.46 -3.51
C VAL A 90 -0.55 -3.57 -2.68
N VAL A 91 0.56 -4.12 -2.18
CA VAL A 91 1.57 -3.35 -1.44
C VAL A 91 2.20 -2.28 -2.34
N ASP A 92 2.55 -2.63 -3.58
CA ASP A 92 3.17 -1.71 -4.54
C ASP A 92 2.25 -0.53 -4.83
N TYR A 93 0.95 -0.77 -5.01
CA TYR A 93 -0.03 0.28 -5.20
C TYR A 93 -0.15 1.20 -3.96
N ALA A 94 -0.26 0.61 -2.77
CA ALA A 94 -0.35 1.38 -1.52
C ALA A 94 0.91 2.23 -1.28
N MET A 95 2.09 1.68 -1.57
CA MET A 95 3.36 2.40 -1.49
C MET A 95 3.44 3.53 -2.50
N ASN A 96 2.99 3.31 -3.74
CA ASN A 96 2.95 4.35 -4.75
C ASN A 96 2.04 5.51 -4.32
N VAL A 97 0.83 5.22 -3.86
CA VAL A 97 -0.09 6.26 -3.35
C VAL A 97 0.53 7.02 -2.17
N THR A 98 1.17 6.32 -1.24
CA THR A 98 1.85 6.93 -0.09
C THR A 98 2.96 7.89 -0.52
N ILE A 99 3.83 7.45 -1.44
CA ILE A 99 4.95 8.26 -1.92
C ILE A 99 4.46 9.46 -2.74
N GLU A 100 3.49 9.27 -3.63
CA GLU A 100 2.92 10.37 -4.41
C GLU A 100 2.22 11.41 -3.52
N THR A 101 1.56 10.97 -2.46
CA THR A 101 0.98 11.87 -1.46
C THR A 101 2.06 12.63 -0.70
N ALA A 102 3.13 11.95 -0.28
CA ALA A 102 4.26 12.59 0.40
C ALA A 102 5.00 13.59 -0.50
N LYS A 103 5.16 13.30 -1.80
CA LYS A 103 5.74 14.24 -2.78
C LYS A 103 4.92 15.51 -2.88
N LYS A 104 3.61 15.39 -3.07
CA LYS A 104 2.69 16.55 -3.15
C LYS A 104 2.74 17.39 -1.88
N PHE A 105 2.82 16.74 -0.71
CA PHE A 105 2.96 17.44 0.56
C PHE A 105 4.27 18.24 0.62
N PHE A 106 5.41 17.64 0.30
CA PHE A 106 6.69 18.35 0.36
C PHE A 106 6.85 19.43 -0.74
N GLU A 107 6.15 19.28 -1.87
CA GLU A 107 6.04 20.34 -2.89
C GLU A 107 5.19 21.51 -2.41
N ALA A 108 4.14 21.26 -1.62
CA ALA A 108 3.23 22.30 -1.14
C ALA A 108 3.77 23.05 0.10
N VAL A 109 4.57 22.39 0.93
CA VAL A 109 5.02 22.94 2.22
C VAL A 109 6.51 23.32 2.17
N PRO A 110 6.85 24.60 2.36
CA PRO A 110 8.22 25.07 2.48
C PRO A 110 8.99 24.39 3.62
N TYR A 111 10.30 24.28 3.45
CA TYR A 111 11.21 23.62 4.39
C TYR A 111 11.18 24.26 5.79
N ASP A 112 11.13 25.59 5.86
CA ASP A 112 11.13 26.38 7.10
C ASP A 112 9.81 26.27 7.89
N GLU A 113 8.73 25.80 7.27
CA GLU A 113 7.49 25.41 7.95
C GLU A 113 7.55 23.98 8.53
N LEU A 114 8.45 23.14 8.02
CA LEU A 114 8.60 21.74 8.45
C LEU A 114 9.64 21.57 9.53
N LEU A 115 10.80 22.21 9.38
CA LEU A 115 11.95 22.05 10.26
C LEU A 115 12.65 23.39 10.50
N TYR A 116 13.15 23.55 11.73
CA TYR A 116 13.99 24.70 12.12
C TYR A 116 15.50 24.40 12.02
N VAL A 117 15.89 23.39 11.24
CA VAL A 117 17.29 22.96 11.10
C VAL A 117 17.89 23.64 9.86
N PRO A 118 19.14 24.13 9.88
CA PRO A 118 19.75 24.68 8.67
C PRO A 118 19.89 23.62 7.57
N ILE A 119 19.56 23.98 6.33
CA ILE A 119 19.79 23.10 5.17
C ILE A 119 21.30 22.82 5.05
N PRO A 120 21.73 21.54 4.97
CA PRO A 120 23.13 21.19 4.81
C PRO A 120 23.72 21.88 3.57
N LYS A 121 24.87 22.55 3.75
CA LYS A 121 25.61 23.11 2.62
C LYS A 121 26.25 21.97 1.83
N TYR A 122 26.06 22.00 0.51
CA TYR A 122 26.57 21.01 -0.45
C TYR A 122 28.08 20.79 -0.35
#